data_AF-A0A0G3M1V3-F1
#
_entry.id   AF-A0A0G3M1V3-F1
#
_cell.length_a   1.000
_cell.length_b   1.000
_cell.length_c   1.000
_cell.angle_alpha   90.00
_cell.angle_beta   90.00
_cell.angle_gamma   90.00
#
_symmetry.space_group_name_H-M   'P 1'
#
loop_
_entity.id
_entity.type
_entity.pdbx_description
1 polymer ?
#
loop_
_entity_poly.entity_id
_entity_poly.type
_entity_poly.pdbx_seq_one_letter_code
_entity_poly.pdbx_strand_id
1 'polypeptide(L)'
;MVFRPLVPLVEYAVNYDYIKDVLCINKNKPELHCNGKCYLSKELAKTNDTESLPLGKIKNSGQKILDTYILPEITEIVYSEKNLFFSFNFTYETAYSFLFLKPVFKPPVF
;
A
#
# COMPACT_ATOMS: atom_id res chain seq x y z
N MET A 1 4.40 -0.34 1.18
CA MET A 1 3.58 -1.57 1.34
C MET A 1 4.35 -2.58 2.16
N VAL A 2 3.78 -3.08 3.26
CA VAL A 2 4.40 -4.09 4.13
C VAL A 2 3.96 -5.47 3.65
N PHE A 3 4.84 -6.21 2.97
CA PHE A 3 4.60 -7.58 2.50
C PHE A 3 4.92 -8.66 3.55
N ARG A 4 4.71 -8.36 4.83
CA ARG A 4 4.89 -9.34 5.90
C ARG A 4 3.63 -10.23 6.00
N PRO A 5 3.73 -11.57 6.07
CA PRO A 5 4.82 -12.47 5.70
C PRO A 5 4.40 -13.39 4.54
N LEU A 6 4.67 -13.00 3.29
CA LEU A 6 4.30 -13.81 2.12
C LEU A 6 5.08 -15.12 2.01
N VAL A 7 6.35 -15.13 2.43
CA VAL A 7 7.26 -16.28 2.28
C VAL A 7 6.74 -17.56 2.95
N PRO A 8 6.45 -17.57 4.27
CA PRO A 8 5.97 -18.80 4.94
C PRO A 8 4.61 -19.28 4.44
N LEU A 9 3.77 -18.37 3.92
CA LEU A 9 2.48 -18.74 3.32
C LEU A 9 2.67 -19.45 1.98
N VAL A 10 3.57 -18.95 1.14
CA VAL A 10 3.91 -19.57 -0.15
C VAL A 10 4.56 -20.94 0.07
N GLU A 11 5.52 -21.03 1.00
CA GLU A 11 6.16 -22.31 1.33
C GLU A 11 5.16 -23.33 1.86
N TYR A 12 4.21 -22.90 2.70
CA TYR A 12 3.13 -23.75 3.18
C TYR A 12 2.19 -24.23 2.07
N ALA A 13 1.88 -23.37 1.10
CA ALA A 13 1.00 -23.73 -0.02
C ALA A 13 1.69 -24.71 -0.99
N VAL A 14 2.96 -24.46 -1.33
CA VAL A 14 3.73 -25.30 -2.27
C VAL A 14 4.04 -26.67 -1.67
N ASN A 15 4.43 -26.71 -0.40
CA ASN A 15 4.85 -27.94 0.29
C ASN A 15 3.77 -28.49 1.24
N TYR A 16 2.50 -28.21 0.97
CA TYR A 16 1.40 -28.52 1.89
C TYR A 16 1.38 -29.98 2.35
N ASP A 17 1.47 -30.93 1.41
CA ASP A 17 1.42 -32.36 1.73
C ASP A 17 2.61 -32.80 2.59
N TYR A 18 3.82 -32.34 2.24
CA TYR A 18 5.03 -32.62 3.03
C TYR A 18 4.94 -32.03 4.45
N ILE A 19 4.46 -30.78 4.57
CA ILE A 19 4.32 -30.13 5.86
C ILE A 19 3.26 -30.83 6.72
N LYS A 20 2.15 -31.23 6.12
CA LYS A 20 1.07 -31.95 6.81
C LYS A 20 1.51 -33.33 7.28
N ASP A 21 2.19 -34.11 6.45
CA ASP A 21 2.47 -35.52 6.73
C ASP A 21 3.77 -35.74 7.51
N VAL A 22 4.78 -34.88 7.28
CA VAL A 22 6.12 -35.02 7.86
C VAL A 22 6.36 -34.05 9.00
N LEU A 23 6.09 -32.75 8.80
CA LEU A 23 6.47 -31.68 9.73
C LEU A 23 5.40 -31.38 10.80
N CYS A 24 4.16 -31.84 10.62
CA CYS A 24 3.09 -31.62 11.59
C CYS A 24 3.28 -32.48 12.85
N ILE A 25 3.42 -31.82 14.00
CA ILE A 25 3.56 -32.51 15.30
C ILE A 25 2.24 -33.14 15.79
N ASN A 26 1.09 -32.64 15.29
CA ASN A 26 -0.24 -33.09 15.71
C ASN A 26 -0.83 -34.16 14.78
N LYS A 27 -0.02 -34.83 13.95
CA LYS A 27 -0.48 -35.86 13.01
C LYS A 27 -1.18 -37.05 13.67
N ASN A 28 -0.87 -37.33 14.94
CA ASN A 28 -1.49 -38.41 15.71
C ASN A 28 -2.84 -38.03 16.34
N LYS A 29 -3.28 -36.76 16.18
CA LYS A 29 -4.54 -36.23 16.75
C LYS A 29 -5.43 -35.70 15.62
N PRO A 30 -6.06 -36.58 14.84
CA PRO A 30 -6.86 -36.18 13.69
C PRO A 30 -8.05 -35.32 14.09
N GLU A 31 -8.57 -35.43 15.32
CA GLU A 31 -9.68 -34.61 15.82
C GLU A 31 -9.37 -33.10 15.85
N LEU A 32 -8.08 -32.71 15.86
CA LEU A 32 -7.66 -31.31 15.89
C LEU A 32 -7.65 -30.65 14.51
N HIS A 33 -7.78 -31.42 13.42
CA HIS A 33 -7.71 -30.91 12.04
C HIS A 33 -6.54 -29.94 11.79
N CYS A 34 -5.37 -30.25 12.38
CA CYS A 34 -4.22 -29.35 12.41
C CYS A 34 -3.66 -29.11 11.01
N ASN A 35 -3.52 -30.17 10.20
CA ASN A 35 -3.10 -30.07 8.79
C ASN A 35 -1.83 -29.23 8.56
N GLY A 36 -0.82 -29.35 9.43
CA GLY A 36 0.42 -28.57 9.29
C GLY A 36 0.36 -27.11 9.78
N LYS A 37 -0.80 -26.62 10.26
CA LYS A 37 -0.95 -25.24 10.77
C LYS A 37 -0.03 -24.92 11.94
N CYS A 38 0.33 -25.91 12.76
CA CYS A 38 1.28 -25.76 13.86
C CYS A 38 2.71 -25.39 13.38
N TYR A 39 3.10 -25.88 12.20
CA TYR A 39 4.38 -25.55 11.59
C TYR A 39 4.33 -24.13 11.03
N LEU A 40 3.27 -23.82 10.27
CA LEU A 40 3.06 -22.49 9.71
C LEU A 40 3.04 -21.40 10.79
N SER A 41 2.33 -21.62 11.90
CA SER A 41 2.28 -20.65 13.00
C SER A 41 3.65 -20.39 13.63
N LYS A 42 4.52 -21.41 13.68
CA LYS A 42 5.89 -21.29 14.19
C LYS A 42 6.76 -20.47 13.24
N GLU A 43 6.67 -20.70 11.92
CA GLU A 43 7.39 -19.91 10.94
C GLU A 43 6.91 -18.44 10.92
N LEU A 44 5.61 -18.21 11.04
CA LEU A 44 5.04 -16.86 11.13
C LEU A 44 5.55 -16.11 12.36
N ALA A 45 5.64 -16.76 13.53
CA ALA A 45 6.18 -16.16 14.74
C ALA A 45 7.66 -15.74 14.56
N LYS A 46 8.50 -16.59 13.95
CA LYS A 46 9.90 -16.26 13.66
C LYS A 46 10.07 -15.05 12.75
N THR A 47 9.14 -14.85 11.80
CA THR A 47 9.19 -13.67 10.92
C THR A 47 8.78 -12.37 11.61
N ASN A 48 8.05 -12.46 12.73
CA ASN A 48 7.70 -11.32 13.56
C ASN A 48 8.83 -10.94 14.53
N ASP A 49 9.64 -11.92 14.94
CA ASP A 49 10.89 -11.71 15.65
C ASP A 49 11.96 -11.24 14.66
N THR A 50 12.11 -9.92 14.55
CA THR A 50 12.91 -9.16 13.58
C THR A 50 14.40 -9.54 13.44
N GLU A 51 14.89 -10.56 14.14
CA GLU A 51 16.30 -10.93 14.23
C GLU A 51 16.68 -12.23 13.49
N SER A 52 15.72 -13.08 13.07
CA SER A 52 16.03 -14.48 12.74
C SER A 52 16.00 -14.90 11.25
N LEU A 53 15.69 -14.00 10.30
CA LEU A 53 15.73 -14.33 8.88
C LEU A 53 17.12 -14.05 8.27
N PRO A 54 17.79 -15.03 7.60
CA PRO A 54 19.03 -14.79 6.87
C PRO A 54 18.85 -13.86 5.66
N LEU A 55 17.61 -13.58 5.24
CA LEU A 55 17.29 -12.55 4.24
C LEU A 55 17.31 -11.12 4.81
N GLY A 56 17.45 -10.96 6.14
CA GLY A 56 17.61 -9.67 6.84
C GLY A 56 19.05 -9.14 6.86
N LYS A 57 20.02 -9.84 6.26
CA LYS A 57 21.41 -9.37 6.12
C LYS A 57 21.70 -8.63 4.81
N ILE A 58 20.68 -8.13 4.11
CA ILE A 58 20.91 -6.94 3.31
C ILE A 58 21.00 -5.81 4.34
N LYS A 59 22.22 -5.35 4.62
CA LYS A 59 22.45 -4.10 5.35
C LYS A 59 21.53 -3.06 4.73
N ASN A 60 20.44 -2.73 5.41
CA ASN A 60 19.57 -1.63 5.05
C ASN A 60 20.36 -0.33 5.31
N SER A 61 21.34 -0.05 4.45
CA SER A 61 21.76 1.30 4.15
C SER A 61 20.53 1.95 3.52
N GLY A 62 19.70 2.55 4.37
CA GLY A 62 18.47 3.24 4.00
C GLY A 62 17.59 2.48 3.00
N GLN A 63 16.60 1.72 3.47
CA GLN A 63 15.40 1.53 2.66
C GLN A 63 14.81 2.93 2.42
N LYS A 64 15.31 3.59 1.36
CA LYS A 64 14.67 4.73 0.75
C LYS A 64 13.39 4.16 0.18
N ILE A 65 12.33 4.21 0.97
CA ILE A 65 10.97 4.12 0.46
C ILE A 65 10.93 5.18 -0.63
N LEU A 66 10.93 4.73 -1.88
CA LEU A 66 10.87 5.63 -3.02
C LEU A 66 9.41 6.05 -3.10
N ASP A 67 9.09 7.17 -2.44
CA ASP A 67 7.77 7.77 -2.45
C ASP A 67 7.41 8.05 -3.90
N THR A 68 6.62 7.13 -4.47
CA THR A 68 6.13 7.24 -5.84
C THR A 68 4.88 8.09 -5.76
N TYR A 69 5.04 9.39 -6.00
CA TYR A 69 3.92 10.31 -6.10
C TYR A 69 3.25 10.14 -7.46
N ILE A 70 2.07 9.51 -7.46
CA ILE A 70 1.19 9.52 -8.63
C ILE A 70 0.45 10.85 -8.61
N LEU A 71 0.73 11.70 -9.59
CA LEU A 71 -0.05 12.92 -9.80
C LEU A 71 -1.48 12.52 -10.20
N PRO A 72 -2.52 13.06 -9.54
CA PRO A 72 -3.89 12.79 -9.96
C PRO A 72 -4.10 13.38 -11.36
N GLU A 73 -4.72 12.59 -12.24
CA GLU A 73 -5.18 13.05 -13.54
C GLU A 73 -6.16 14.21 -13.31
N ILE A 74 -5.83 15.38 -13.85
CA ILE A 74 -6.67 16.56 -13.71
C ILE A 74 -7.84 16.36 -14.66
N THR A 75 -9.02 16.06 -14.11
CA THR A 75 -10.25 16.03 -14.89
C THR A 75 -10.63 17.45 -15.27
N GLU A 76 -10.76 17.72 -16.56
CA GLU A 76 -11.31 18.98 -17.05
C GLU A 76 -12.79 19.07 -16.67
N ILE A 77 -13.15 20.12 -15.93
CA ILE A 77 -14.55 20.42 -15.61
C ILE A 77 -15.16 21.09 -16.84
N VAL A 78 -15.99 20.36 -17.57
CA VAL A 78 -16.78 20.94 -18.67
C VAL A 78 -17.92 21.75 -18.05
N TYR A 79 -17.77 23.08 -18.02
CA TYR A 79 -18.85 24.00 -17.65
C TYR A 79 -19.85 24.08 -18.80
N SER A 80 -21.05 23.53 -18.60
CA SER A 80 -22.17 23.77 -19.51
C SER A 80 -22.82 25.11 -19.14
N GLU A 81 -22.22 26.21 -19.57
CA GLU A 81 -22.85 27.52 -19.44
C GLU A 81 -24.10 27.58 -20.33
N LYS A 82 -25.29 27.64 -19.71
CA LYS A 82 -26.46 28.18 -20.39
C LYS A 82 -26.27 29.69 -20.46
N ASN A 83 -25.80 30.19 -21.60
CA ASN A 83 -25.69 31.62 -21.87
C ASN A 83 -27.05 32.30 -21.67
N LEU A 84 -27.22 33.04 -20.58
CA LEU A 84 -28.25 34.07 -20.47
C LEU A 84 -27.66 35.34 -21.06
N PHE A 85 -28.04 35.67 -22.29
CA PHE A 85 -27.63 36.91 -22.94
C PHE A 85 -28.32 38.10 -22.24
N PHE A 86 -27.54 38.87 -21.49
CA PHE A 86 -27.92 40.22 -21.07
C PHE A 86 -27.01 41.22 -21.79
N SER A 87 -27.59 42.09 -22.63
CA SER A 87 -26.80 43.14 -23.29
C SER A 87 -26.58 44.30 -22.33
N PHE A 88 -25.36 44.40 -21.79
CA PHE A 88 -24.91 45.62 -21.12
C PHE A 88 -23.59 46.06 -21.76
N ASN A 89 -23.61 47.24 -22.41
CA ASN A 89 -22.42 47.84 -23.00
C ASN A 89 -21.61 48.53 -21.89
N PHE A 90 -20.65 47.81 -21.32
CA PHE A 90 -19.60 48.41 -20.50
C PHE A 90 -18.24 48.12 -21.13
N THR A 91 -17.54 49.18 -21.54
CA THR A 91 -16.17 49.11 -22.06
C THR A 91 -15.19 49.39 -20.93
N TYR A 92 -14.81 48.36 -20.19
CA TYR A 92 -13.56 48.37 -19.44
C TYR A 92 -12.87 47.02 -19.67
N GLU A 93 -11.62 47.08 -20.11
CA GLU A 93 -10.82 45.89 -20.38
C GLU A 93 -10.35 45.31 -19.05
N THR A 94 -11.02 44.27 -18.54
CA THR A 94 -10.49 43.51 -17.41
C THR A 94 -9.54 42.45 -17.95
N ALA A 95 -8.29 42.83 -18.22
CA ALA A 95 -7.18 41.89 -18.47
C ALA A 95 -6.73 41.19 -17.16
N TYR A 96 -7.68 40.91 -16.26
CA TYR A 96 -7.43 40.29 -14.98
C TYR A 96 -7.98 38.86 -14.99
N SER A 97 -7.10 37.93 -15.30
CA SER A 97 -7.31 36.52 -15.00
C SER A 97 -6.79 36.25 -13.59
N PHE A 98 -7.69 36.05 -12.62
CA PHE A 98 -7.31 35.52 -11.32
C PHE A 98 -6.76 34.11 -11.52
N LEU A 99 -5.43 34.00 -11.56
CA LEU A 99 -4.77 32.71 -11.48
C LEU A 99 -5.04 32.17 -10.07
N PHE A 100 -6.04 31.29 -9.96
CA PHE A 100 -6.26 30.46 -8.78
C PHE A 100 -5.06 29.52 -8.65
N LEU A 101 -3.95 30.04 -8.14
CA LEU A 101 -2.82 29.23 -7.74
C LEU A 101 -3.30 28.36 -6.59
N LYS A 102 -3.24 27.03 -6.76
CA LYS A 102 -3.53 26.08 -5.67
C LYS A 102 -2.71 26.53 -4.44
N PRO A 103 -3.34 26.72 -3.27
CA PRO A 103 -2.61 27.07 -2.07
C PRO A 103 -1.61 25.95 -1.79
N VAL A 104 -0.32 26.25 -1.92
CA VAL A 104 0.74 25.37 -1.43
C VAL A 104 0.60 25.42 0.08
N PHE A 105 0.02 24.37 0.67
CA PHE A 105 -0.09 24.23 2.11
C PHE A 105 1.32 24.25 2.70
N LYS A 106 1.73 25.40 3.24
CA LYS A 106 2.99 25.54 3.97
C LYS A 106 2.67 25.32 5.44
N PRO A 107 3.24 24.28 6.08
CA PRO A 107 3.03 24.10 7.51
C PRO A 107 3.63 25.29 8.29
N PRO A 108 3.11 25.59 9.50
CA PRO A 108 3.64 26.66 10.32
C PRO A 108 5.13 26.42 10.63
N VAL A 109 5.94 27.45 10.43
CA VAL A 109 7.32 27.50 10.95
C VAL A 109 7.23 28.24 12.28
N PHE A 110 7.56 27.54 13.37
CA PHE A 110 7.74 28.14 14.69
C PHE A 110 9.09 28.84 14.78
#